data_AF-C0CPS5-F1
#
_entry.id   AF-C0CPS5-F1
#
_cell.length_a   1.000
_cell.length_b   1.000
_cell.length_c   1.000
_cell.angle_alpha   90.00
_cell.angle_beta   90.00
_cell.angle_gamma   90.00
#
_symmetry.space_group_name_H-M   'P 1'
#
loop_
_entity.id
_entity.type
_entity.pdbx_description
1 polymer ?
#
loop_
_entity_poly.entity_id
_entity_poly.type
_entity_poly.pdbx_seq_one_letter_code
_entity_poly.pdbx_strand_id
1 'polypeptide(L)'
;MEIKGIDVSSYQGKPDWKKVKNAGIQFAILRITERYGVDASFWHNYQGCIDNGIPVGVYKYSYAMSVAEIQEEAEAVIDTLGGRELDFPIWLDLEYDRQRELPKSTLSTMVKTFWAAVTSAGYRFGIYSNKDWYDNVIPSDCKQYDFWIAAYPYNDNGTIQERLRPTVGAGWQYSSKGRVSGIHGNVDMDVFYKNYKEETSMYSKNDAINRVISIASGEIGYLEKSSNSQLDDKTANAGSNNYTKYWRDVYPAYQGQAWCAAFVSWIFMKAFDQATAAALLKHWPYVYCPTLAGLFTQYANPEVGDIVIFYRGGTFAHTGIVTAVNGDKFTTIEGNTSGASGVIANGGGVCAKSYFNSKLPGTKFCRIDWNVAAAWMDEHLGNTPQKDYLCEGDQGEAVKVYQKNLIEIGYNCGKNGADGDFGPATKAATQEFQGDYGLEQDGNAGPATQKKLSAEVKKKEQTQKGFARFVGEVQKTCAVHEAAKKASPAITGYPKLAPGNLVDVLGRYGYQDGWYKVYIADEHIGYVWADSVKPVDTEAYKDNRTEQGFARFVGEVQKTCVVHLEPKKASDAITGWPKLVKGNRVDVLGRDGYEDNWYKVCVADQYIGYAWADSIKKI
;
A
#
# COMPACT_ATOMS: atom_id res chain seq x y z
N MET A 1 17.85 -16.87 -19.54
CA MET A 1 17.34 -17.68 -18.40
C MET A 1 15.86 -17.85 -18.62
N GLU A 2 15.29 -19.04 -18.38
CA GLU A 2 13.85 -19.26 -18.42
C GLU A 2 13.41 -19.78 -17.06
N ILE A 3 12.45 -19.10 -16.46
CA ILE A 3 11.86 -19.45 -15.18
C ILE A 3 10.44 -19.91 -15.50
N LYS A 4 10.08 -21.14 -15.14
CA LYS A 4 8.74 -21.69 -15.42
C LYS A 4 7.79 -21.45 -14.25
N GLY A 5 6.59 -20.98 -14.53
CA GLY A 5 5.60 -20.69 -13.52
C GLY A 5 4.19 -20.94 -13.99
N ILE A 6 3.26 -20.47 -13.18
CA ILE A 6 1.82 -20.49 -13.43
C ILE A 6 1.22 -19.17 -12.94
N ASP A 7 0.06 -18.83 -13.46
CA ASP A 7 -0.85 -17.91 -12.81
C ASP A 7 -2.15 -18.62 -12.39
N VAL A 8 -2.71 -18.19 -11.26
CA VAL A 8 -3.88 -18.83 -10.67
C VAL A 8 -4.81 -17.82 -10.02
N SER A 9 -6.08 -18.21 -9.91
CA SER A 9 -7.14 -17.45 -9.27
C SER A 9 -8.09 -18.39 -8.53
N SER A 10 -9.23 -17.87 -8.06
CA SER A 10 -10.32 -18.69 -7.53
C SER A 10 -10.83 -19.78 -8.49
N TYR A 11 -10.58 -19.68 -9.80
CA TYR A 11 -10.93 -20.72 -10.78
C TYR A 11 -10.15 -22.03 -10.60
N GLN A 12 -8.93 -21.98 -10.04
CA GLN A 12 -8.12 -23.17 -9.75
C GLN A 12 -8.42 -23.76 -8.36
N GLY A 13 -9.33 -23.16 -7.59
CA GLY A 13 -9.73 -23.60 -6.27
C GLY A 13 -8.61 -23.45 -5.24
N LYS A 14 -8.31 -24.54 -4.50
CA LYS A 14 -7.28 -24.57 -3.46
C LYS A 14 -6.13 -25.50 -3.84
N PRO A 15 -5.13 -25.05 -4.63
CA PRO A 15 -3.96 -25.84 -4.98
C PRO A 15 -3.23 -26.44 -3.78
N ASP A 16 -2.70 -27.66 -3.97
CA ASP A 16 -1.71 -28.29 -3.08
C ASP A 16 -0.31 -27.76 -3.46
N TRP A 17 0.09 -26.66 -2.84
CA TRP A 17 1.30 -25.91 -3.19
C TRP A 17 2.60 -26.70 -3.01
N LYS A 18 2.61 -27.71 -2.15
CA LYS A 18 3.74 -28.64 -2.01
C LYS A 18 3.89 -29.51 -3.26
N LYS A 19 2.78 -30.02 -3.79
CA LYS A 19 2.80 -30.77 -5.07
C LYS A 19 3.12 -29.85 -6.25
N VAL A 20 2.63 -28.61 -6.24
CA VAL A 20 2.96 -27.61 -7.27
C VAL A 20 4.47 -27.33 -7.30
N LYS A 21 5.10 -27.11 -6.13
CA LYS A 21 6.56 -26.97 -6.03
C LYS A 21 7.29 -28.19 -6.57
N ASN A 22 6.86 -29.39 -6.17
CA ASN A 22 7.47 -30.65 -6.59
C ASN A 22 7.27 -30.94 -8.10
N ALA A 23 6.26 -30.35 -8.72
CA ALA A 23 6.06 -30.40 -10.17
C ALA A 23 7.02 -29.50 -10.95
N GLY A 24 7.89 -28.75 -10.27
CA GLY A 24 8.92 -27.92 -10.88
C GLY A 24 8.48 -26.48 -11.15
N ILE A 25 7.36 -26.03 -10.56
CA ILE A 25 6.93 -24.62 -10.65
C ILE A 25 7.87 -23.73 -9.83
N GLN A 26 8.40 -22.69 -10.47
CA GLN A 26 9.45 -21.82 -9.95
C GLN A 26 8.97 -20.43 -9.54
N PHE A 27 7.77 -20.01 -9.93
CA PHE A 27 7.06 -18.83 -9.43
C PHE A 27 5.55 -19.01 -9.61
N ALA A 28 4.75 -18.17 -8.94
CA ALA A 28 3.33 -18.05 -9.20
C ALA A 28 2.88 -16.58 -9.23
N ILE A 29 2.02 -16.22 -10.20
CA ILE A 29 1.34 -14.92 -10.23
C ILE A 29 -0.12 -15.11 -9.80
N LEU A 30 -0.55 -14.42 -8.76
CA LEU A 30 -1.83 -14.68 -8.09
C LEU A 30 -2.85 -13.58 -8.36
N ARG A 31 -4.08 -13.93 -8.74
CA ARG A 31 -5.14 -12.92 -8.78
C ARG A 31 -5.39 -12.43 -7.35
N ILE A 32 -5.32 -11.12 -7.14
CA ILE A 32 -5.45 -10.54 -5.80
C ILE A 32 -6.87 -10.07 -5.49
N THR A 33 -7.50 -9.35 -6.42
CA THR A 33 -8.89 -8.89 -6.29
C THR A 33 -9.69 -9.28 -7.52
N GLU A 34 -10.96 -9.59 -7.30
CA GLU A 34 -11.95 -9.75 -8.37
C GLU A 34 -12.52 -8.39 -8.76
N ARG A 35 -13.61 -8.36 -9.54
CA ARG A 35 -14.33 -7.10 -9.79
C ARG A 35 -14.75 -6.43 -8.48
N TYR A 36 -15.15 -7.22 -7.50
CA TYR A 36 -15.54 -6.75 -6.17
C TYR A 36 -14.89 -7.63 -5.11
N GLY A 37 -14.06 -7.03 -4.27
CA GLY A 37 -13.41 -7.72 -3.16
C GLY A 37 -12.19 -8.57 -3.54
N VAL A 38 -11.61 -9.19 -2.52
CA VAL A 38 -10.43 -10.06 -2.62
C VAL A 38 -10.81 -11.36 -3.33
N ASP A 39 -9.93 -11.86 -4.20
CA ASP A 39 -10.11 -13.18 -4.81
C ASP A 39 -10.18 -14.25 -3.71
N ALA A 40 -11.22 -15.09 -3.75
CA ALA A 40 -11.53 -16.02 -2.68
C ALA A 40 -10.42 -17.04 -2.38
N SER A 41 -9.48 -17.25 -3.31
CA SER A 41 -8.34 -18.14 -3.14
C SER A 41 -7.01 -17.41 -2.92
N PHE A 42 -6.98 -16.07 -2.99
CA PHE A 42 -5.76 -15.27 -2.86
C PHE A 42 -4.95 -15.63 -1.60
N TRP A 43 -5.57 -15.60 -0.42
CA TRP A 43 -4.86 -15.85 0.84
C TRP A 43 -4.36 -17.29 0.97
N HIS A 44 -5.13 -18.28 0.49
CA HIS A 44 -4.68 -19.67 0.42
C HIS A 44 -3.46 -19.79 -0.50
N ASN A 45 -3.51 -19.12 -1.65
CA ASN A 45 -2.47 -19.17 -2.66
C ASN A 45 -1.19 -18.47 -2.21
N TYR A 46 -1.32 -17.26 -1.66
CA TYR A 46 -0.20 -16.47 -1.16
C TYR A 46 0.52 -17.23 -0.05
N GLN A 47 -0.19 -17.65 1.00
CA GLN A 47 0.42 -18.40 2.10
C GLN A 47 1.04 -19.72 1.63
N GLY A 48 0.35 -20.45 0.74
CA GLY A 48 0.87 -21.70 0.19
C GLY A 48 2.16 -21.52 -0.62
N CYS A 49 2.32 -20.41 -1.34
CA CYS A 49 3.56 -20.09 -2.03
C CYS A 49 4.69 -19.77 -1.05
N ILE A 50 4.43 -18.93 -0.04
CA ILE A 50 5.40 -18.56 1.00
C ILE A 50 5.91 -19.81 1.73
N ASP A 51 5.01 -20.67 2.21
CA ASP A 51 5.34 -21.89 2.96
C ASP A 51 6.21 -22.88 2.15
N ASN A 52 6.15 -22.81 0.81
CA ASN A 52 6.87 -23.70 -0.09
C ASN A 52 8.02 -23.01 -0.84
N GLY A 53 8.36 -21.76 -0.48
CA GLY A 53 9.42 -20.99 -1.11
C GLY A 53 9.22 -20.86 -2.62
N ILE A 54 7.99 -20.60 -3.06
CA ILE A 54 7.64 -20.27 -4.44
C ILE A 54 7.57 -18.73 -4.52
N PRO A 55 8.46 -18.09 -5.30
CA PRO A 55 8.39 -16.66 -5.59
C PRO A 55 7.00 -16.20 -6.05
N VAL A 56 6.52 -15.08 -5.51
CA VAL A 56 5.14 -14.61 -5.72
C VAL A 56 5.09 -13.26 -6.41
N GLY A 57 4.20 -13.13 -7.40
CA GLY A 57 3.66 -11.86 -7.87
C GLY A 57 2.15 -11.86 -7.80
N VAL A 58 1.51 -10.74 -8.11
CA VAL A 58 0.06 -10.65 -8.13
C VAL A 58 -0.44 -9.94 -9.38
N TYR A 59 -1.69 -10.18 -9.77
CA TYR A 59 -2.31 -9.47 -10.87
C TYR A 59 -3.71 -8.94 -10.55
N LYS A 60 -4.06 -7.85 -11.22
CA LYS A 60 -5.39 -7.23 -11.21
C LYS A 60 -5.96 -7.22 -12.62
N TYR A 61 -6.93 -8.11 -12.88
CA TYR A 61 -7.80 -7.98 -14.04
C TYR A 61 -8.62 -6.69 -13.89
N SER A 62 -8.35 -5.72 -14.75
CA SER A 62 -8.96 -4.40 -14.64
C SER A 62 -10.30 -4.33 -15.37
N TYR A 63 -11.33 -3.88 -14.66
CA TYR A 63 -12.63 -3.52 -15.24
C TYR A 63 -12.81 -2.01 -15.38
N ALA A 64 -11.83 -1.22 -14.90
CA ALA A 64 -11.87 0.23 -14.92
C ALA A 64 -12.06 0.77 -16.34
N MET A 65 -12.91 1.78 -16.48
CA MET A 65 -13.16 2.52 -17.72
C MET A 65 -12.77 4.00 -17.57
N SER A 66 -12.21 4.38 -16.42
CA SER A 66 -11.84 5.75 -16.08
C SER A 66 -10.62 5.80 -15.16
N VAL A 67 -10.03 6.99 -15.03
CA VAL A 67 -8.88 7.27 -14.14
C VAL A 67 -9.26 7.13 -12.66
N ALA A 68 -10.52 7.39 -12.29
CA ALA A 68 -10.97 7.21 -10.92
C ALA A 68 -11.09 5.72 -10.57
N GLU A 69 -11.74 4.94 -11.43
CA GLU A 69 -11.92 3.50 -11.19
C GLU A 69 -10.59 2.74 -11.17
N ILE A 70 -9.63 3.10 -12.02
CA ILE A 70 -8.32 2.43 -12.02
C ILE A 70 -7.50 2.78 -10.77
N GLN A 71 -7.70 3.99 -10.21
CA GLN A 71 -7.12 4.38 -8.93
C GLN A 71 -7.72 3.53 -7.80
N GLU A 72 -9.05 3.36 -7.76
CA GLU A 72 -9.75 2.50 -6.80
C GLU A 72 -9.28 1.03 -6.91
N GLU A 73 -9.07 0.53 -8.13
CA GLU A 73 -8.52 -0.81 -8.35
C GLU A 73 -7.09 -0.95 -7.84
N ALA A 74 -6.24 0.06 -8.03
CA ALA A 74 -4.87 0.08 -7.50
C ALA A 74 -4.85 0.11 -5.97
N GLU A 75 -5.68 0.97 -5.36
CA GLU A 75 -5.84 1.07 -3.91
C GLU A 75 -6.32 -0.25 -3.32
N ALA A 76 -7.34 -0.88 -3.90
CA ALA A 76 -7.81 -2.18 -3.44
C ALA A 76 -6.72 -3.27 -3.48
N VAL A 77 -5.85 -3.24 -4.49
CA VAL A 77 -4.69 -4.16 -4.58
C VAL A 77 -3.69 -3.87 -3.45
N ILE A 78 -3.32 -2.61 -3.26
CA ILE A 78 -2.35 -2.16 -2.24
C ILE A 78 -2.88 -2.48 -0.83
N ASP A 79 -4.14 -2.17 -0.56
CA ASP A 79 -4.81 -2.45 0.72
C ASP A 79 -4.88 -3.94 1.00
N THR A 80 -5.18 -4.76 -0.03
CA THR A 80 -5.20 -6.21 0.12
C THR A 80 -3.82 -6.78 0.42
N LEU A 81 -2.76 -6.24 -0.19
CA LEU A 81 -1.38 -6.63 0.13
C LEU A 81 -1.01 -6.23 1.56
N GLY A 82 -1.48 -5.07 2.04
CA GLY A 82 -1.20 -4.61 3.40
C GLY A 82 0.30 -4.55 3.72
N GLY A 83 1.11 -4.18 2.71
CA GLY A 83 2.56 -4.09 2.83
C GLY A 83 3.36 -5.38 2.57
N ARG A 84 2.69 -6.53 2.37
CA ARG A 84 3.36 -7.81 2.18
C ARG A 84 4.29 -7.85 0.97
N GLU A 85 5.46 -8.46 1.15
CA GLU A 85 6.48 -8.56 0.12
C GLU A 85 6.03 -9.40 -1.10
N LEU A 86 6.55 -9.03 -2.27
CA LEU A 86 6.41 -9.75 -3.52
C LEU A 86 7.79 -9.91 -4.18
N ASP A 87 8.08 -11.11 -4.66
CA ASP A 87 9.28 -11.37 -5.47
C ASP A 87 9.09 -10.87 -6.92
N PHE A 88 7.86 -10.88 -7.42
CA PHE A 88 7.47 -10.47 -8.77
C PHE A 88 6.57 -9.21 -8.75
N PRO A 89 6.44 -8.49 -9.88
CA PRO A 89 5.62 -7.30 -9.95
C PRO A 89 4.13 -7.50 -9.63
N ILE A 90 3.46 -6.38 -9.39
CA ILE A 90 2.01 -6.26 -9.58
C ILE A 90 1.74 -6.07 -11.08
N TRP A 91 0.99 -7.00 -11.66
CA TRP A 91 0.61 -7.00 -13.07
C TRP A 91 -0.78 -6.38 -13.24
N LEU A 92 -0.84 -5.26 -13.94
CA LEU A 92 -2.12 -4.72 -14.44
C LEU A 92 -2.53 -5.53 -15.66
N ASP A 93 -3.56 -6.34 -15.52
CA ASP A 93 -4.11 -7.19 -16.56
C ASP A 93 -5.16 -6.40 -17.37
N LEU A 94 -4.77 -6.09 -18.62
CA LEU A 94 -5.55 -5.33 -19.59
C LEU A 94 -6.01 -6.23 -20.73
N GLU A 95 -7.24 -6.73 -20.57
CA GLU A 95 -7.91 -7.51 -21.62
C GLU A 95 -9.43 -7.33 -21.64
N TYR A 96 -9.96 -6.39 -20.85
CA TYR A 96 -11.40 -6.12 -20.82
C TYR A 96 -11.85 -5.41 -22.09
N ASP A 97 -12.58 -6.12 -22.95
CA ASP A 97 -12.89 -5.69 -24.32
C ASP A 97 -13.50 -4.28 -24.44
N ARG A 98 -14.27 -3.83 -23.44
CA ARG A 98 -14.83 -2.47 -23.41
C ARG A 98 -13.75 -1.37 -23.43
N GLN A 99 -12.57 -1.62 -22.87
CA GLN A 99 -11.49 -0.63 -22.85
C GLN A 99 -10.91 -0.36 -24.25
N ARG A 100 -11.22 -1.18 -25.27
CA ARG A 100 -10.90 -0.86 -26.68
C ARG A 100 -11.62 0.39 -27.19
N GLU A 101 -12.76 0.73 -26.59
CA GLU A 101 -13.54 1.93 -26.92
C GLU A 101 -12.93 3.20 -26.32
N LEU A 102 -11.98 3.07 -25.38
CA LEU A 102 -11.35 4.21 -24.74
C LEU A 102 -10.38 4.90 -25.71
N PRO A 103 -10.30 6.26 -25.67
CA PRO A 103 -9.21 6.97 -26.29
C PRO A 103 -7.86 6.46 -25.76
N LYS A 104 -6.86 6.27 -26.65
CA LYS A 104 -5.53 5.83 -26.25
C LYS A 104 -4.89 6.72 -25.18
N SER A 105 -5.19 8.02 -25.19
CA SER A 105 -4.76 8.96 -24.14
C SER A 105 -5.36 8.66 -22.77
N THR A 106 -6.64 8.24 -22.72
CA THR A 106 -7.32 7.85 -21.48
C THR A 106 -6.71 6.56 -20.93
N LEU A 107 -6.55 5.55 -21.78
CA LEU A 107 -5.91 4.29 -21.37
C LEU A 107 -4.46 4.52 -20.90
N SER A 108 -3.70 5.38 -21.59
CA SER A 108 -2.35 5.77 -21.16
C SER A 108 -2.35 6.44 -19.77
N THR A 109 -3.30 7.34 -19.53
CA THR A 109 -3.44 8.00 -18.23
C THR A 109 -3.80 6.99 -17.15
N MET A 110 -4.71 6.05 -17.43
CA MET A 110 -5.09 5.01 -16.48
C MET A 110 -3.93 4.09 -16.09
N VAL A 111 -3.15 3.64 -17.07
CA VAL A 111 -1.94 2.84 -16.82
C VAL A 111 -0.94 3.60 -15.95
N LYS A 112 -0.69 4.89 -16.25
CA LYS A 112 0.21 5.73 -15.47
C LYS A 112 -0.30 5.96 -14.05
N THR A 113 -1.61 6.10 -13.86
CA THR A 113 -2.24 6.22 -12.55
C THR A 113 -2.01 4.96 -11.71
N PHE A 114 -2.29 3.78 -12.28
CA PHE A 114 -2.05 2.51 -11.58
C PHE A 114 -0.57 2.31 -11.26
N TRP A 115 0.31 2.55 -12.23
CA TRP A 115 1.77 2.50 -12.05
C TRP A 115 2.25 3.42 -10.92
N ALA A 116 1.79 4.67 -10.89
CA ALA A 116 2.17 5.63 -9.87
C ALA A 116 1.72 5.19 -8.48
N ALA A 117 0.50 4.65 -8.34
CA ALA A 117 -0.01 4.15 -7.07
C ALA A 117 0.83 2.95 -6.56
N VAL A 118 1.03 1.95 -7.43
CA VAL A 118 1.80 0.72 -7.11
C VAL A 118 3.25 1.03 -6.74
N THR A 119 3.92 1.88 -7.52
CA THR A 119 5.33 2.23 -7.26
C THR A 119 5.47 3.12 -6.02
N SER A 120 4.52 4.01 -5.76
CA SER A 120 4.50 4.80 -4.52
C SER A 120 4.30 3.92 -3.28
N ALA A 121 3.61 2.79 -3.43
CA ALA A 121 3.46 1.78 -2.38
C ALA A 121 4.67 0.82 -2.26
N GLY A 122 5.75 1.05 -3.01
CA GLY A 122 6.99 0.28 -2.92
C GLY A 122 7.02 -0.99 -3.77
N TYR A 123 6.01 -1.22 -4.62
CA TYR A 123 5.95 -2.43 -5.45
C TYR A 123 6.45 -2.18 -6.87
N ARG A 124 7.02 -3.22 -7.48
CA ARG A 124 7.31 -3.25 -8.92
C ARG A 124 6.02 -3.36 -9.71
N PHE A 125 5.99 -2.76 -10.90
CA PHE A 125 4.82 -2.73 -11.80
C PHE A 125 5.13 -3.38 -13.15
N GLY A 126 4.15 -4.10 -13.69
CA GLY A 126 4.16 -4.60 -15.07
C GLY A 126 2.75 -4.63 -15.65
N ILE A 127 2.65 -4.87 -16.96
CA ILE A 127 1.37 -4.99 -17.67
C ILE A 127 1.23 -6.39 -18.22
N TYR A 128 0.10 -7.02 -17.96
CA TYR A 128 -0.30 -8.23 -18.66
C TYR A 128 -1.28 -7.89 -19.79
N SER A 129 -1.10 -8.52 -20.95
CA SER A 129 -2.07 -8.47 -22.05
C SER A 129 -1.79 -9.58 -23.07
N ASN A 130 -2.78 -9.99 -23.84
CA ASN A 130 -2.52 -10.82 -25.02
C ASN A 130 -1.79 -10.03 -26.14
N LYS A 131 -1.22 -10.76 -27.11
CA LYS A 131 -0.43 -10.17 -28.20
C LYS A 131 -1.21 -9.16 -29.07
N ASP A 132 -2.50 -9.39 -29.31
CA ASP A 132 -3.35 -8.45 -30.06
C ASP A 132 -3.50 -7.13 -29.31
N TRP A 133 -3.77 -7.19 -28.01
CA TRP A 133 -3.86 -6.01 -27.17
C TRP A 133 -2.56 -5.22 -27.16
N TYR A 134 -1.42 -5.89 -26.98
CA TYR A 134 -0.11 -5.24 -27.02
C TYR A 134 0.13 -4.51 -28.35
N ASP A 135 -0.20 -5.14 -29.48
CA ASP A 135 0.05 -4.57 -30.80
C ASP A 135 -0.92 -3.41 -31.12
N ASN A 136 -2.20 -3.59 -30.81
CA ASN A 136 -3.28 -2.77 -31.38
C ASN A 136 -3.93 -1.81 -30.37
N VAL A 137 -4.02 -2.20 -29.10
CA VAL A 137 -4.76 -1.46 -28.07
C VAL A 137 -3.84 -0.62 -27.20
N ILE A 138 -2.78 -1.24 -26.66
CA ILE A 138 -1.85 -0.61 -25.73
C ILE A 138 -1.20 0.65 -26.35
N PRO A 139 -1.29 1.81 -25.68
CA PRO A 139 -0.66 3.05 -26.13
C PRO A 139 0.87 2.92 -26.22
N SER A 140 1.48 3.58 -27.21
CA SER A 140 2.93 3.45 -27.46
C SER A 140 3.80 3.90 -26.28
N ASP A 141 3.35 4.91 -25.53
CA ASP A 141 4.04 5.43 -24.35
C ASP A 141 3.92 4.52 -23.12
N CYS A 142 3.06 3.51 -23.16
CA CYS A 142 2.98 2.46 -22.14
C CYS A 142 3.89 1.26 -22.46
N LYS A 143 4.46 1.18 -23.67
CA LYS A 143 5.36 0.07 -24.08
C LYS A 143 6.74 0.10 -23.43
N GLN A 144 7.01 1.13 -22.61
CA GLN A 144 8.24 1.24 -21.82
C GLN A 144 8.23 0.38 -20.55
N TYR A 145 7.06 -0.08 -20.09
CA TYR A 145 6.93 -0.94 -18.91
C TYR A 145 7.25 -2.40 -19.24
N ASP A 146 7.53 -3.21 -18.22
CA ASP A 146 7.66 -4.65 -18.38
C ASP A 146 6.30 -5.27 -18.79
N PHE A 147 6.33 -6.19 -19.75
CA PHE A 147 5.13 -6.89 -20.23
C PHE A 147 5.16 -8.39 -19.96
N TRP A 148 4.04 -8.93 -19.53
CA TRP A 148 3.74 -10.37 -19.51
C TRP A 148 2.71 -10.63 -20.61
N ILE A 149 3.13 -11.32 -21.69
CA ILE A 149 2.34 -11.42 -22.91
C ILE A 149 1.72 -12.79 -23.05
N ALA A 150 0.40 -12.86 -23.26
CA ALA A 150 -0.27 -14.09 -23.63
C ALA A 150 -0.21 -14.35 -25.15
N ALA A 151 0.29 -15.53 -25.52
CA ALA A 151 0.33 -16.02 -26.90
C ALA A 151 0.38 -17.55 -26.94
N TYR A 152 -0.74 -18.18 -27.28
CA TYR A 152 -0.88 -19.64 -27.34
C TYR A 152 -1.69 -20.06 -28.57
N PRO A 153 -1.53 -21.31 -29.06
CA PRO A 153 -2.14 -21.73 -30.32
C PRO A 153 -3.65 -21.97 -30.16
N TYR A 154 -4.40 -21.95 -31.26
CA TYR A 154 -5.82 -22.34 -31.26
C TYR A 154 -6.03 -23.77 -30.74
N ASN A 155 -5.12 -24.68 -31.08
CA ASN A 155 -5.11 -26.07 -30.60
C ASN A 155 -4.21 -26.23 -29.36
N ASP A 156 -4.42 -25.39 -28.35
CA ASP A 156 -3.68 -25.43 -27.09
C ASP A 156 -3.83 -26.77 -26.37
N ASN A 157 -2.69 -27.36 -26.02
CA ASN A 157 -2.58 -28.68 -25.38
C ASN A 157 -1.70 -28.66 -24.11
N GLY A 158 -1.35 -27.48 -23.59
CA GLY A 158 -0.47 -27.36 -22.41
C GLY A 158 1.03 -27.26 -22.72
N THR A 159 1.45 -27.38 -23.98
CA THR A 159 2.86 -27.42 -24.37
C THR A 159 3.32 -26.15 -25.08
N ILE A 160 4.58 -25.77 -24.85
CA ILE A 160 5.20 -24.59 -25.45
C ILE A 160 5.24 -24.72 -26.99
N GLN A 161 4.88 -23.65 -27.69
CA GLN A 161 4.96 -23.56 -29.15
C GLN A 161 5.91 -22.43 -29.53
N GLU A 162 7.18 -22.75 -29.73
CA GLU A 162 8.26 -21.76 -29.91
C GLU A 162 7.98 -20.70 -30.99
N ARG A 163 7.28 -21.07 -32.06
CA ARG A 163 6.87 -20.12 -33.13
C ARG A 163 5.96 -18.98 -32.64
N LEU A 164 5.35 -19.12 -31.47
CA LEU A 164 4.47 -18.12 -30.84
C LEU A 164 5.16 -17.30 -29.76
N ARG A 165 6.44 -17.58 -29.47
CA ARG A 165 7.21 -16.86 -28.47
C ARG A 165 7.22 -15.35 -28.78
N PRO A 166 6.72 -14.50 -27.87
CA PRO A 166 6.80 -13.06 -28.03
C PRO A 166 8.25 -12.59 -28.12
N THR A 167 8.53 -11.64 -29.01
CA THR A 167 9.87 -11.00 -29.14
C THR A 167 10.07 -9.83 -28.18
N VAL A 168 9.05 -9.51 -27.37
CA VAL A 168 8.98 -8.42 -26.42
C VAL A 168 8.32 -8.92 -25.14
N GLY A 169 8.57 -8.24 -24.02
CA GLY A 169 8.05 -8.60 -22.70
C GLY A 169 9.05 -9.38 -21.84
N ALA A 170 8.86 -9.28 -20.52
CA ALA A 170 9.60 -9.98 -19.49
C ALA A 170 9.05 -11.39 -19.22
N GLY A 171 7.80 -11.66 -19.61
CA GLY A 171 7.14 -12.96 -19.44
C GLY A 171 6.22 -13.34 -20.60
N TRP A 172 5.93 -14.63 -20.70
CA TRP A 172 5.09 -15.25 -21.72
C TRP A 172 4.14 -16.27 -21.09
N GLN A 173 2.83 -16.01 -21.16
CA GLN A 173 1.81 -17.04 -20.92
C GLN A 173 1.63 -17.84 -22.21
N TYR A 174 2.12 -19.08 -22.21
CA TYR A 174 2.22 -19.91 -23.41
C TYR A 174 1.12 -20.95 -23.55
N SER A 175 0.27 -21.11 -22.52
CA SER A 175 -0.87 -22.03 -22.54
C SER A 175 -1.88 -21.68 -21.45
N SER A 176 -3.15 -21.98 -21.73
CA SER A 176 -4.28 -21.99 -20.78
C SER A 176 -4.80 -23.40 -20.48
N LYS A 177 -4.14 -24.43 -21.01
CA LYS A 177 -4.53 -25.85 -20.94
C LYS A 177 -3.48 -26.71 -20.25
N GLY A 178 -2.58 -26.09 -19.49
CA GLY A 178 -1.57 -26.77 -18.69
C GLY A 178 -2.16 -27.71 -17.65
N ARG A 179 -1.32 -28.64 -17.18
CA ARG A 179 -1.64 -29.60 -16.12
C ARG A 179 -0.48 -29.67 -15.14
N VAL A 180 -0.74 -29.28 -13.90
CA VAL A 180 0.25 -29.26 -12.82
C VAL A 180 -0.25 -30.11 -11.66
N SER A 181 0.60 -31.01 -11.15
CA SER A 181 0.27 -31.81 -9.98
C SER A 181 -0.02 -30.91 -8.78
N GLY A 182 -1.17 -31.12 -8.13
CA GLY A 182 -1.65 -30.26 -7.05
C GLY A 182 -2.75 -29.28 -7.46
N ILE A 183 -3.04 -29.13 -8.76
CA ILE A 183 -4.15 -28.33 -9.27
C ILE A 183 -5.13 -29.23 -10.02
N HIS A 184 -6.41 -29.11 -9.71
CA HIS A 184 -7.46 -29.81 -10.43
C HIS A 184 -7.91 -28.98 -11.64
N GLY A 185 -7.93 -29.59 -12.83
CA GLY A 185 -8.35 -28.89 -14.03
C GLY A 185 -7.19 -28.30 -14.84
N ASN A 186 -7.51 -27.31 -15.68
CA ASN A 186 -6.50 -26.59 -16.46
C ASN A 186 -5.86 -25.51 -15.58
N VAL A 187 -4.61 -25.20 -15.88
CA VAL A 187 -3.88 -24.07 -15.30
C VAL A 187 -3.12 -23.35 -16.41
N ASP A 188 -3.05 -22.04 -16.29
CA ASP A 188 -2.27 -21.19 -17.18
C ASP A 188 -0.77 -21.41 -16.90
N MET A 189 0.03 -21.46 -17.97
CA MET A 189 1.45 -21.82 -17.89
C MET A 189 2.32 -20.70 -18.45
N ASP A 190 3.36 -20.39 -17.70
CA ASP A 190 4.17 -19.20 -17.94
C ASP A 190 5.66 -19.50 -18.01
N VAL A 191 6.35 -18.67 -18.79
CA VAL A 191 7.81 -18.54 -18.74
C VAL A 191 8.18 -17.08 -18.57
N PHE A 192 9.01 -16.78 -17.57
CA PHE A 192 9.63 -15.47 -17.40
C PHE A 192 11.12 -15.52 -17.76
N TYR A 193 11.59 -14.44 -18.38
CA TYR A 193 12.97 -14.28 -18.85
C TYR A 193 13.81 -13.40 -17.92
N LYS A 194 13.14 -12.72 -16.99
CA LYS A 194 13.71 -11.81 -15.99
C LYS A 194 13.56 -12.42 -14.60
N ASN A 195 14.65 -12.45 -13.83
CA ASN A 195 14.65 -12.90 -12.45
C ASN A 195 14.44 -11.72 -11.50
N TYR A 196 13.19 -11.44 -11.15
CA TYR A 196 12.84 -10.31 -10.26
C TYR A 196 13.29 -10.52 -8.81
N LYS A 197 13.67 -11.74 -8.42
CA LYS A 197 14.20 -12.06 -7.09
C LYS A 197 15.69 -11.73 -6.94
N GLU A 198 16.45 -11.74 -8.04
CA GLU A 198 17.90 -11.47 -8.04
C GLU A 198 18.25 -10.02 -8.44
N GLU A 199 17.29 -9.21 -8.90
CA GLU A 199 17.47 -7.76 -9.03
C GLU A 199 17.46 -7.12 -7.63
N THR A 200 18.66 -6.85 -7.10
CA THR A 200 18.89 -6.26 -5.77
C THR A 200 18.59 -4.76 -5.67
N SER A 201 18.31 -4.07 -6.78
CA SER A 201 17.80 -2.70 -6.73
C SER A 201 16.27 -2.71 -6.78
N MET A 202 15.64 -2.13 -5.78
CA MET A 202 14.19 -1.90 -5.77
C MET A 202 13.81 -0.83 -6.80
N TYR A 203 14.70 0.16 -6.99
CA TYR A 203 14.50 1.27 -7.91
C TYR A 203 15.43 1.19 -9.13
N SER A 204 14.85 1.43 -10.30
CA SER A 204 15.56 1.53 -11.58
C SER A 204 16.07 2.95 -11.83
N LYS A 205 16.91 3.11 -12.85
CA LYS A 205 17.30 4.44 -13.39
C LYS A 205 16.07 5.28 -13.76
N ASN A 206 15.04 4.64 -14.31
CA ASN A 206 13.83 5.33 -14.72
C ASN A 206 13.06 5.85 -13.51
N ASP A 207 13.08 5.15 -12.37
CA ASP A 207 12.45 5.61 -11.13
C ASP A 207 13.15 6.86 -10.59
N ALA A 208 14.49 6.88 -10.63
CA ALA A 208 15.28 8.06 -10.29
C ALA A 208 15.02 9.25 -11.24
N ILE A 209 14.94 9.00 -12.55
CA ILE A 209 14.57 10.02 -13.55
C ILE A 209 13.16 10.58 -13.28
N ASN A 210 12.20 9.69 -13.07
CA ASN A 210 10.80 10.06 -12.82
C ASN A 210 10.64 10.87 -11.54
N ARG A 211 11.41 10.55 -10.49
CA ARG A 211 11.44 11.33 -9.25
C ARG A 211 11.87 12.78 -9.48
N VAL A 212 12.96 12.98 -10.22
CA VAL A 212 13.43 14.34 -10.60
C VAL A 212 12.38 15.08 -11.43
N ILE A 213 11.80 14.42 -12.44
CA ILE A 213 10.79 15.00 -13.31
C ILE A 213 9.52 15.37 -12.53
N SER A 214 9.10 14.53 -11.59
CA SER A 214 7.92 14.76 -10.76
C SER A 214 8.07 16.01 -9.90
N ILE A 215 9.21 16.14 -9.21
CA ILE A 215 9.52 17.32 -8.40
C ILE A 215 9.57 18.58 -9.29
N ALA A 216 10.21 18.51 -10.46
CA ALA A 216 10.24 19.63 -11.39
C ALA A 216 8.85 20.01 -11.92
N SER A 217 8.01 19.01 -12.20
CA SER A 217 6.63 19.21 -12.66
C SER A 217 5.77 19.90 -11.60
N GLY A 218 5.98 19.55 -10.33
CA GLY A 218 5.34 20.20 -9.20
C GLY A 218 5.61 21.71 -9.11
N GLU A 219 6.71 22.19 -9.69
CA GLU A 219 7.11 23.59 -9.67
C GLU A 219 6.56 24.41 -10.84
N ILE A 220 5.95 23.79 -11.85
CA ILE A 220 5.34 24.51 -12.99
C ILE A 220 4.33 25.54 -12.46
N GLY A 221 4.43 26.75 -13.02
CA GLY A 221 3.61 27.91 -12.64
C GLY A 221 4.17 28.72 -11.47
N TYR A 222 5.29 28.33 -10.88
CA TYR A 222 6.01 29.19 -9.93
C TYR A 222 6.52 30.46 -10.63
N LEU A 223 6.25 31.61 -10.02
CA LEU A 223 6.72 32.93 -10.46
C LEU A 223 7.78 33.45 -9.47
N GLU A 224 8.85 34.05 -9.98
CA GLU A 224 9.83 34.73 -9.15
C GLU A 224 9.22 35.93 -8.42
N LYS A 225 9.82 36.30 -7.29
CA LYS A 225 9.24 37.27 -6.37
C LYS A 225 9.89 38.65 -6.48
N SER A 226 9.17 39.66 -6.02
CA SER A 226 9.69 41.03 -5.92
C SER A 226 10.70 41.19 -4.76
N SER A 227 10.61 40.34 -3.74
CA SER A 227 11.39 40.36 -2.48
C SER A 227 11.41 38.98 -1.81
N ASN A 228 12.06 38.85 -0.64
CA ASN A 228 12.09 37.61 0.17
C ASN A 228 10.74 37.23 0.83
N SER A 229 9.65 37.95 0.53
CA SER A 229 8.32 37.64 1.04
C SER A 229 7.60 36.58 0.19
N GLN A 230 6.82 35.71 0.82
CA GLN A 230 5.94 34.73 0.15
C GLN A 230 6.65 33.80 -0.85
N LEU A 231 7.89 33.41 -0.55
CA LEU A 231 8.72 32.60 -1.44
C LEU A 231 8.16 31.19 -1.70
N ASP A 232 7.32 30.64 -0.81
CA ASP A 232 6.75 29.29 -0.98
C ASP A 232 5.43 29.28 -1.78
N ASP A 233 4.78 30.43 -1.93
CA ASP A 233 3.59 30.56 -2.75
C ASP A 233 3.96 30.58 -4.25
N LYS A 234 3.21 29.89 -5.10
CA LYS A 234 3.51 29.83 -6.53
C LYS A 234 3.38 31.19 -7.22
N THR A 235 2.41 32.03 -6.87
CA THR A 235 2.06 33.23 -7.66
C THR A 235 2.01 34.51 -6.83
N ALA A 236 1.86 34.45 -5.51
CA ALA A 236 1.89 35.63 -4.65
C ALA A 236 3.27 36.31 -4.69
N ASN A 237 3.29 37.62 -4.42
CA ASN A 237 4.48 38.48 -4.47
C ASN A 237 5.28 38.41 -5.79
N ALA A 238 4.64 38.06 -6.91
CA ALA A 238 5.32 37.97 -8.20
C ALA A 238 6.03 39.30 -8.55
N GLY A 239 7.24 39.20 -9.10
CA GLY A 239 8.06 40.35 -9.50
C GLY A 239 9.11 39.96 -10.55
N SER A 240 10.07 40.85 -10.78
CA SER A 240 11.14 40.65 -11.78
C SER A 240 12.54 40.83 -11.20
N ASN A 241 12.66 40.60 -9.89
CA ASN A 241 13.87 40.84 -9.11
C ASN A 241 14.62 39.54 -8.79
N ASN A 242 14.29 38.39 -9.40
CA ASN A 242 14.96 37.10 -9.19
C ASN A 242 14.93 36.56 -7.73
N TYR A 243 13.98 36.96 -6.90
CA TYR A 243 13.84 36.40 -5.55
C TYR A 243 13.09 35.06 -5.63
N THR A 244 13.67 33.95 -5.13
CA THR A 244 13.03 32.63 -5.23
C THR A 244 13.21 31.76 -4.00
N LYS A 245 12.31 30.79 -3.77
CA LYS A 245 12.59 29.74 -2.78
C LYS A 245 13.82 28.90 -3.14
N TYR A 246 14.14 28.78 -4.43
CA TYR A 246 15.27 27.96 -4.89
C TYR A 246 16.60 28.53 -4.40
N TRP A 247 16.83 29.83 -4.56
CA TRP A 247 18.04 30.46 -4.01
C TRP A 247 18.03 30.48 -2.48
N ARG A 248 16.89 30.78 -1.83
CA ARG A 248 16.75 30.68 -0.37
C ARG A 248 17.19 29.32 0.16
N ASP A 249 16.76 28.23 -0.49
CA ASP A 249 17.02 26.87 -0.02
C ASP A 249 18.41 26.34 -0.42
N VAL A 250 18.90 26.70 -1.62
CA VAL A 250 20.18 26.20 -2.15
C VAL A 250 21.36 27.02 -1.64
N TYR A 251 21.26 28.35 -1.73
CA TYR A 251 22.33 29.26 -1.34
C TYR A 251 21.80 30.70 -1.14
N PRO A 252 21.24 31.03 0.04
CA PRO A 252 20.45 32.26 0.23
C PRO A 252 21.20 33.57 -0.06
N ALA A 253 22.54 33.56 0.03
CA ALA A 253 23.37 34.72 -0.31
C ALA A 253 23.25 35.15 -1.78
N TYR A 254 22.71 34.29 -2.66
CA TYR A 254 22.53 34.56 -4.10
C TYR A 254 21.10 34.97 -4.46
N GLN A 255 20.24 35.25 -3.48
CA GLN A 255 18.94 35.87 -3.73
C GLN A 255 19.07 37.10 -4.65
N GLY A 256 18.18 37.19 -5.64
CA GLY A 256 18.21 38.25 -6.65
C GLY A 256 19.13 37.99 -7.84
N GLN A 257 19.82 36.85 -7.90
CA GLN A 257 20.57 36.41 -9.07
C GLN A 257 19.74 35.50 -9.98
N ALA A 258 20.10 35.42 -11.27
CA ALA A 258 19.43 34.51 -12.21
C ALA A 258 19.43 33.06 -11.68
N TRP A 259 18.28 32.40 -11.72
CA TRP A 259 18.04 31.17 -10.93
C TRP A 259 17.77 29.90 -11.75
N CYS A 260 17.99 29.90 -13.08
CA CYS A 260 17.76 28.69 -13.89
C CYS A 260 18.62 27.48 -13.44
N ALA A 261 19.89 27.70 -13.12
CA ALA A 261 20.79 26.66 -12.61
C ALA A 261 20.50 26.31 -11.14
N ALA A 262 20.14 27.32 -10.33
CA ALA A 262 19.72 27.12 -8.94
C ALA A 262 18.46 26.26 -8.84
N PHE A 263 17.51 26.43 -9.76
CA PHE A 263 16.33 25.58 -9.89
C PHE A 263 16.73 24.12 -10.08
N VAL A 264 17.60 23.82 -11.05
CA VAL A 264 18.10 22.45 -11.27
C VAL A 264 18.79 21.91 -10.01
N SER A 265 19.65 22.70 -9.36
CA SER A 265 20.29 22.31 -8.09
C SER A 265 19.26 21.97 -7.01
N TRP A 266 18.23 22.79 -6.88
CA TRP A 266 17.15 22.60 -5.90
C TRP A 266 16.36 21.32 -6.18
N ILE A 267 16.02 21.05 -7.45
CA ILE A 267 15.32 19.81 -7.84
C ILE A 267 16.12 18.57 -7.43
N PHE A 268 17.42 18.53 -7.76
CA PHE A 268 18.26 17.38 -7.40
C PHE A 268 18.43 17.23 -5.90
N MET A 269 18.56 18.34 -5.15
CA MET A 269 18.63 18.31 -3.69
C MET A 269 17.34 17.83 -3.04
N LYS A 270 16.18 18.21 -3.57
CA LYS A 270 14.89 17.68 -3.10
C LYS A 270 14.70 16.22 -3.50
N ALA A 271 15.25 15.80 -4.64
CA ALA A 271 15.18 14.41 -5.08
C ALA A 271 16.05 13.48 -4.22
N PHE A 272 17.30 13.86 -3.92
CA PHE A 272 18.30 12.91 -3.42
C PHE A 272 19.14 13.39 -2.25
N ASP A 273 18.75 14.46 -1.55
CA ASP A 273 19.62 15.20 -0.61
C ASP A 273 20.74 16.02 -1.28
N GLN A 274 21.36 16.92 -0.51
CA GLN A 274 22.39 17.84 -1.00
C GLN A 274 23.69 17.13 -1.39
N ALA A 275 24.14 16.14 -0.62
CA ALA A 275 25.41 15.47 -0.85
C ALA A 275 25.36 14.66 -2.14
N THR A 276 24.27 13.93 -2.35
CA THR A 276 24.06 13.16 -3.57
C THR A 276 23.79 14.08 -4.76
N ALA A 277 23.04 15.17 -4.58
CA ALA A 277 22.89 16.18 -5.62
C ALA A 277 24.24 16.77 -6.06
N ALA A 278 25.14 17.07 -5.11
CA ALA A 278 26.49 17.54 -5.41
C ALA A 278 27.29 16.53 -6.23
N ALA A 279 27.19 15.23 -5.90
CA ALA A 279 27.84 14.16 -6.63
C ALA A 279 27.26 13.99 -8.05
N LEU A 280 25.93 13.93 -8.17
CA LEU A 280 25.22 13.77 -9.44
C LEU A 280 25.46 14.95 -10.39
N LEU A 281 25.48 16.18 -9.87
CA LEU A 281 25.77 17.40 -10.62
C LEU A 281 27.27 17.68 -10.78
N LYS A 282 28.15 16.86 -10.16
CA LYS A 282 29.61 17.02 -10.11
C LYS A 282 30.09 18.37 -9.57
N HIS A 283 29.19 19.14 -8.96
CA HIS A 283 29.41 20.48 -8.44
C HIS A 283 28.25 20.89 -7.53
N TRP A 284 28.52 21.71 -6.52
CA TRP A 284 27.47 22.24 -5.66
C TRP A 284 27.71 23.70 -5.23
N PRO A 285 26.68 24.56 -5.33
CA PRO A 285 25.51 24.39 -6.19
C PRO A 285 25.86 24.54 -7.68
N TYR A 286 25.06 23.97 -8.57
CA TYR A 286 25.13 24.32 -9.99
C TYR A 286 24.56 25.74 -10.18
N VAL A 287 25.45 26.70 -10.46
CA VAL A 287 25.09 28.14 -10.55
C VAL A 287 25.34 28.75 -11.92
N TYR A 288 26.06 28.07 -12.82
CA TYR A 288 26.50 28.65 -14.10
C TYR A 288 26.63 27.60 -15.21
N CYS A 289 25.88 27.79 -16.32
CA CYS A 289 25.77 26.79 -17.40
C CYS A 289 27.12 26.38 -18.01
N PRO A 290 28.08 27.29 -18.28
CA PRO A 290 29.40 26.92 -18.78
C PRO A 290 30.22 26.06 -17.81
N THR A 291 30.05 26.22 -16.48
CA THR A 291 30.70 25.35 -15.50
C THR A 291 30.20 23.92 -15.66
N LEU A 292 28.88 23.72 -15.75
CA LEU A 292 28.31 22.38 -15.96
C LEU A 292 28.77 21.78 -17.30
N ALA A 293 28.81 22.58 -18.35
CA ALA A 293 29.31 22.16 -19.66
C ALA A 293 30.76 21.63 -19.61
N GLY A 294 31.61 22.19 -18.74
CA GLY A 294 32.99 21.74 -18.53
C GLY A 294 33.12 20.46 -17.69
N LEU A 295 32.11 20.11 -16.89
CA LEU A 295 32.13 18.96 -15.98
C LEU A 295 31.48 17.69 -16.57
N PHE A 296 30.69 17.85 -17.63
CA PHE A 296 29.94 16.78 -18.27
C PHE A 296 30.39 16.52 -19.70
N THR A 297 30.24 15.26 -20.11
CA THR A 297 30.22 14.92 -21.53
C THR A 297 29.03 15.61 -22.18
N GLN A 298 29.30 16.34 -23.27
CA GLN A 298 28.31 17.16 -23.97
C GLN A 298 27.67 16.36 -25.10
N TYR A 299 26.56 15.70 -24.83
CA TYR A 299 25.84 14.92 -25.84
C TYR A 299 25.09 15.83 -26.81
N ALA A 300 24.99 15.41 -28.07
CA ALA A 300 24.30 16.15 -29.12
C ALA A 300 22.79 15.86 -29.18
N ASN A 301 22.36 14.68 -28.71
CA ASN A 301 20.97 14.24 -28.74
C ASN A 301 20.42 14.11 -27.32
N PRO A 302 19.16 14.52 -27.08
CA PRO A 302 18.55 14.45 -25.76
C PRO A 302 18.14 13.02 -25.39
N GLU A 303 18.27 12.68 -24.12
CA GLU A 303 17.54 11.60 -23.45
C GLU A 303 16.70 12.17 -22.30
N VAL A 304 15.64 11.44 -21.92
CA VAL A 304 14.80 11.83 -20.79
C VAL A 304 15.63 11.83 -19.50
N GLY A 305 15.49 12.88 -18.70
CA GLY A 305 16.30 13.12 -17.50
C GLY A 305 17.57 13.95 -17.75
N ASP A 306 18.06 14.07 -18.99
CA ASP A 306 19.24 14.90 -19.26
C ASP A 306 19.03 16.35 -18.80
N ILE A 307 20.08 16.98 -18.30
CA ILE A 307 20.10 18.43 -18.10
C ILE A 307 20.47 19.06 -19.46
N VAL A 308 19.54 19.78 -20.07
CA VAL A 308 19.84 20.55 -21.28
C VAL A 308 20.59 21.83 -20.91
N ILE A 309 21.61 22.18 -21.70
CA ILE A 309 22.31 23.46 -21.66
C ILE A 309 22.18 24.15 -23.02
N PHE A 310 21.40 25.23 -23.05
CA PHE A 310 21.10 25.96 -24.27
C PHE A 310 22.22 26.92 -24.64
N TYR A 311 22.67 26.84 -25.89
CA TYR A 311 23.72 27.68 -26.43
C TYR A 311 23.14 28.93 -27.09
N ARG A 312 23.60 30.12 -26.68
CA ARG A 312 23.23 31.42 -27.25
C ARG A 312 24.37 32.43 -27.11
N GLY A 313 24.51 33.29 -28.12
CA GLY A 313 25.43 34.44 -28.03
C GLY A 313 26.88 34.06 -27.76
N GLY A 314 27.33 32.89 -28.23
CA GLY A 314 28.70 32.40 -28.04
C GLY A 314 28.95 31.64 -26.73
N THR A 315 27.93 31.39 -25.91
CA THR A 315 28.08 30.66 -24.63
C THR A 315 26.84 29.83 -24.27
N PHE A 316 26.96 28.97 -23.27
CA PHE A 316 25.79 28.32 -22.66
C PHE A 316 25.11 29.31 -21.70
N ALA A 317 23.83 29.61 -21.96
CA ALA A 317 23.14 30.74 -21.33
C ALA A 317 21.89 30.35 -20.53
N HIS A 318 21.36 29.15 -20.73
CA HIS A 318 20.15 28.68 -20.05
C HIS A 318 20.14 27.17 -19.88
N THR A 319 19.32 26.65 -18.97
CA THR A 319 19.30 25.23 -18.63
C THR A 319 17.93 24.76 -18.16
N GLY A 320 17.70 23.46 -18.26
CA GLY A 320 16.49 22.80 -17.79
C GLY A 320 16.62 21.28 -17.78
N ILE A 321 15.55 20.60 -17.38
CA ILE A 321 15.50 19.14 -17.28
C ILE A 321 14.66 18.62 -18.45
N VAL A 322 15.19 17.69 -19.25
CA VAL A 322 14.47 17.04 -20.34
C VAL A 322 13.44 16.06 -19.77
N THR A 323 12.17 16.21 -20.14
CA THR A 323 11.06 15.40 -19.61
C THR A 323 10.42 14.46 -20.63
N ALA A 324 10.63 14.71 -21.92
CA ALA A 324 10.19 13.82 -22.99
C ALA A 324 11.05 14.01 -24.25
N VAL A 325 11.23 12.94 -25.03
CA VAL A 325 11.91 12.97 -26.33
C VAL A 325 11.06 12.19 -27.34
N ASN A 326 10.78 12.79 -28.49
CA ASN A 326 10.04 12.18 -29.59
C ASN A 326 10.66 12.63 -30.93
N GLY A 327 11.54 11.80 -31.47
CA GLY A 327 12.32 12.12 -32.66
C GLY A 327 13.18 13.37 -32.44
N ASP A 328 13.04 14.37 -33.32
CA ASP A 328 13.74 15.65 -33.21
C ASP A 328 13.16 16.58 -32.14
N LYS A 329 11.94 16.31 -31.65
CA LYS A 329 11.28 17.13 -30.65
C LYS A 329 11.60 16.65 -29.24
N PHE A 330 11.94 17.55 -28.34
CA PHE A 330 12.06 17.28 -26.90
C PHE A 330 11.32 18.31 -26.06
N THR A 331 10.92 17.91 -24.86
CA THR A 331 10.21 18.72 -23.88
C THR A 331 11.08 18.90 -22.65
N THR A 332 10.99 20.06 -22.00
CA THR A 332 11.76 20.41 -20.81
C THR A 332 10.87 21.00 -19.74
N ILE A 333 11.38 20.99 -18.50
CA ILE A 333 10.94 21.91 -17.45
C ILE A 333 12.13 22.78 -17.08
N GLU A 334 11.92 24.09 -17.11
CA GLU A 334 12.99 25.08 -16.95
C GLU A 334 12.58 26.10 -15.89
N GLY A 335 13.54 26.48 -15.04
CA GLY A 335 13.42 27.62 -14.14
C GLY A 335 13.97 28.88 -14.79
N ASN A 336 13.50 30.03 -14.32
CA ASN A 336 13.81 31.35 -14.85
C ASN A 336 13.58 31.50 -16.36
N THR A 337 12.46 30.96 -16.84
CA THR A 337 11.97 31.04 -18.22
C THR A 337 10.57 31.63 -18.24
N SER A 338 9.95 31.71 -19.41
CA SER A 338 8.53 32.05 -19.56
C SER A 338 7.84 31.11 -20.55
N GLY A 339 6.50 31.14 -20.57
CA GLY A 339 5.69 30.37 -21.52
C GLY A 339 5.84 30.79 -22.99
N ALA A 340 6.63 31.82 -23.28
CA ALA A 340 6.95 32.21 -24.65
C ALA A 340 7.77 31.12 -25.37
N SER A 341 7.59 30.99 -26.68
CA SER A 341 8.31 30.03 -27.51
C SER A 341 9.80 30.37 -27.62
N GLY A 342 10.62 29.32 -27.81
CA GLY A 342 12.08 29.46 -27.89
C GLY A 342 12.75 29.58 -26.52
N VAL A 343 14.08 29.60 -26.51
CA VAL A 343 14.88 29.66 -25.27
C VAL A 343 14.83 31.07 -24.70
N ILE A 344 14.29 31.21 -23.49
CA ILE A 344 14.16 32.49 -22.78
C ILE A 344 14.98 32.40 -21.51
N ALA A 345 16.08 33.15 -21.45
CA ALA A 345 16.81 33.34 -20.22
C ALA A 345 16.17 34.51 -19.45
N ASN A 346 15.95 34.33 -18.15
CA ASN A 346 15.39 35.35 -17.27
C ASN A 346 13.91 35.67 -17.51
N GLY A 347 13.09 34.64 -17.74
CA GLY A 347 11.66 34.80 -18.04
C GLY A 347 10.73 34.87 -16.82
N GLY A 348 11.28 34.77 -15.59
CA GLY A 348 10.54 35.04 -14.36
C GLY A 348 9.68 33.91 -13.81
N GLY A 349 9.70 32.71 -14.40
CA GLY A 349 8.94 31.58 -13.86
C GLY A 349 9.47 30.21 -14.22
N VAL A 350 8.75 29.18 -13.75
CA VAL A 350 8.95 27.78 -14.11
C VAL A 350 7.91 27.37 -15.15
N CYS A 351 8.37 26.91 -16.32
CA CYS A 351 7.48 26.50 -17.41
C CYS A 351 7.93 25.18 -18.03
N ALA A 352 6.95 24.40 -18.50
CA ALA A 352 7.20 23.33 -19.45
C ALA A 352 7.35 23.89 -20.85
N LYS A 353 8.41 23.49 -21.57
CA LYS A 353 8.74 24.00 -22.91
C LYS A 353 9.03 22.87 -23.87
N SER A 354 8.98 23.15 -25.17
CA SER A 354 9.28 22.15 -26.20
C SER A 354 10.07 22.77 -27.34
N TYR A 355 11.01 21.99 -27.86
CA TYR A 355 11.95 22.43 -28.88
C TYR A 355 12.20 21.34 -29.91
N PHE A 356 12.67 21.77 -31.08
CA PHE A 356 13.26 20.90 -32.08
C PHE A 356 14.78 20.98 -31.97
N ASN A 357 15.47 19.86 -31.74
CA ASN A 357 16.93 19.83 -31.54
C ASN A 357 17.65 20.37 -32.78
N SER A 358 17.17 20.03 -33.97
CA SER A 358 17.65 20.57 -35.26
C SER A 358 17.60 22.10 -35.39
N LYS A 359 16.81 22.79 -34.55
CA LYS A 359 16.67 24.25 -34.54
C LYS A 359 17.46 24.93 -33.43
N LEU A 360 18.26 24.19 -32.68
CA LEU A 360 19.03 24.70 -31.53
C LEU A 360 20.54 24.39 -31.69
N PRO A 361 21.22 24.93 -32.73
CA PRO A 361 22.63 24.66 -32.95
C PRO A 361 23.48 25.04 -31.73
N GLY A 362 24.40 24.15 -31.37
CA GLY A 362 25.28 24.32 -30.23
C GLY A 362 24.70 23.88 -28.88
N THR A 363 23.38 23.66 -28.76
CA THR A 363 22.78 23.10 -27.54
C THR A 363 23.33 21.70 -27.27
N LYS A 364 23.53 21.38 -25.99
CA LYS A 364 24.08 20.12 -25.52
C LYS A 364 23.28 19.57 -24.34
N PHE A 365 23.45 18.29 -24.09
CA PHE A 365 22.77 17.55 -23.04
C PHE A 365 23.80 16.93 -22.10
N CYS A 366 23.65 17.21 -20.81
CA CYS A 366 24.49 16.70 -19.73
C CYS A 366 23.78 15.51 -19.08
N ARG A 367 24.36 14.32 -19.22
CA ARG A 367 23.78 13.08 -18.70
C ARG A 367 24.21 12.79 -17.28
N ILE A 368 23.23 12.55 -16.43
CA ILE A 368 23.43 12.16 -15.03
C ILE A 368 23.73 10.66 -14.94
N ASP A 369 24.58 10.28 -13.97
CA ASP A 369 24.74 8.87 -13.63
C ASP A 369 23.55 8.38 -12.81
N TRP A 370 22.50 7.95 -13.51
CA TRP A 370 21.28 7.47 -12.89
C TRP A 370 21.45 6.16 -12.11
N ASN A 371 22.58 5.44 -12.24
CA ASN A 371 22.85 4.30 -11.35
C ASN A 371 23.09 4.76 -9.92
N VAL A 372 23.85 5.84 -9.74
CA VAL A 372 24.14 6.41 -8.41
C VAL A 372 22.86 6.92 -7.77
N ALA A 373 21.99 7.57 -8.56
CA ALA A 373 20.71 8.06 -8.08
C ALA A 373 19.76 6.91 -7.67
N ALA A 374 19.69 5.84 -8.48
CA ALA A 374 18.90 4.66 -8.15
C ALA A 374 19.42 3.95 -6.89
N ALA A 375 20.75 3.79 -6.75
CA ALA A 375 21.35 3.20 -5.56
C ALA A 375 21.08 4.02 -4.29
N TRP A 376 21.13 5.36 -4.38
CA TRP A 376 20.72 6.22 -3.27
C TRP A 376 19.26 5.98 -2.88
N MET A 377 18.36 5.83 -3.87
CA MET A 377 16.95 5.53 -3.60
C MET A 377 16.78 4.16 -2.93
N ASP A 378 17.53 3.15 -3.34
CA ASP A 378 17.50 1.85 -2.65
C ASP A 378 17.95 1.97 -1.19
N GLU A 379 19.02 2.71 -0.92
CA GLU A 379 19.57 2.87 0.42
C GLU A 379 18.69 3.74 1.34
N HIS A 380 18.09 4.80 0.80
CA HIS A 380 17.42 5.84 1.59
C HIS A 380 15.90 5.80 1.51
N LEU A 381 15.33 5.17 0.48
CA LEU A 381 13.88 4.97 0.31
C LEU A 381 13.51 3.49 0.39
N GLY A 382 14.39 2.60 -0.10
CA GLY A 382 14.22 1.13 -0.07
C GLY A 382 14.50 0.47 1.28
N ASN A 383 14.90 1.27 2.29
CA ASN A 383 15.15 0.82 3.66
C ASN A 383 14.33 1.62 4.68
N THR A 384 13.09 1.99 4.34
CA THR A 384 12.13 2.36 5.38
C THR A 384 11.73 1.05 6.07
N PRO A 385 12.01 0.82 7.37
CA PRO A 385 11.30 -0.22 8.11
C PRO A 385 9.83 0.05 7.86
N GLN A 386 9.14 -0.88 7.21
CA GLN A 386 7.75 -0.68 6.86
C GLN A 386 6.99 -0.46 8.16
N LYS A 387 6.64 0.80 8.39
CA LYS A 387 5.95 1.23 9.58
C LYS A 387 4.55 0.63 9.46
N ASP A 388 4.26 -0.40 10.25
CA ASP A 388 2.95 -1.05 10.31
C ASP A 388 1.91 -0.23 11.09
N TYR A 389 2.24 1.04 11.37
CA TYR A 389 1.45 1.97 12.15
C TYR A 389 1.41 3.35 11.50
N LEU A 390 0.29 4.06 11.61
CA LEU A 390 0.24 5.50 11.31
C LEU A 390 0.59 6.30 12.56
N CYS A 391 1.27 7.43 12.43
CA CYS A 391 1.55 8.33 13.56
C CYS A 391 1.57 9.79 13.14
N GLU A 392 1.74 10.66 14.14
CA GLU A 392 1.86 12.10 13.95
C GLU A 392 2.94 12.46 12.92
N GLY A 393 2.57 13.28 11.93
CA GLY A 393 3.42 13.68 10.81
C GLY A 393 3.23 12.87 9.52
N ASP A 394 2.53 11.72 9.56
CA ASP A 394 2.15 11.00 8.34
C ASP A 394 1.08 11.75 7.56
N GLN A 395 1.10 11.64 6.23
CA GLN A 395 0.13 12.28 5.33
C GLN A 395 -0.31 11.34 4.21
N GLY A 396 -1.49 11.57 3.64
CA GLY A 396 -2.00 10.86 2.47
C GLY A 396 -3.31 10.09 2.73
N GLU A 397 -3.72 9.28 1.75
CA GLU A 397 -5.05 8.64 1.79
C GLU A 397 -5.18 7.61 2.91
N ALA A 398 -4.11 6.90 3.29
CA ALA A 398 -4.14 5.96 4.42
C ALA A 398 -4.52 6.67 5.75
N VAL A 399 -3.95 7.84 5.99
CA VAL A 399 -4.32 8.70 7.13
C VAL A 399 -5.77 9.17 7.01
N LYS A 400 -6.19 9.55 5.80
CA LYS A 400 -7.55 10.01 5.54
C LYS A 400 -8.60 8.92 5.80
N VAL A 401 -8.33 7.69 5.39
CA VAL A 401 -9.18 6.52 5.67
C VAL A 401 -9.22 6.23 7.16
N TYR A 402 -8.07 6.26 7.84
CA TYR A 402 -8.02 6.09 9.28
C TYR A 402 -8.85 7.16 10.03
N GLN A 403 -8.72 8.43 9.64
CA GLN A 403 -9.53 9.54 10.18
C GLN A 403 -11.02 9.35 9.87
N LYS A 404 -11.40 8.96 8.65
CA LYS A 404 -12.80 8.66 8.29
C LYS A 404 -13.38 7.60 9.21
N ASN A 405 -12.63 6.52 9.47
CA ASN A 405 -13.06 5.44 10.35
C ASN A 405 -13.23 5.88 11.80
N LEU A 406 -12.28 6.65 12.35
CA LEU A 406 -12.39 7.24 13.69
C LEU A 406 -13.64 8.14 13.81
N ILE A 407 -13.85 9.03 12.83
CA ILE A 407 -15.02 9.92 12.78
C ILE A 407 -16.31 9.12 12.67
N GLU A 408 -16.32 8.07 11.85
CA GLU A 408 -17.48 7.20 11.67
C GLU A 408 -17.90 6.58 13.01
N ILE A 409 -16.99 6.15 13.87
CA ILE A 409 -17.35 5.59 15.18
C ILE A 409 -17.42 6.64 16.31
N GLY A 410 -17.26 7.94 16.00
CA GLY A 410 -17.58 9.04 16.90
C GLY A 410 -16.40 9.83 17.48
N TYR A 411 -15.15 9.53 17.07
CA TYR A 411 -13.97 10.26 17.55
C TYR A 411 -13.71 11.53 16.73
N ASN A 412 -13.20 12.56 17.40
CA ASN A 412 -13.00 13.87 16.81
C ASN A 412 -11.57 14.07 16.28
N CYS A 413 -11.37 13.94 14.97
CA CYS A 413 -10.09 14.21 14.31
C CYS A 413 -9.81 15.70 14.03
N GLY A 414 -10.56 16.61 14.67
CA GLY A 414 -10.41 18.06 14.52
C GLY A 414 -11.34 18.68 13.47
N LYS A 415 -11.29 20.01 13.35
CA LYS A 415 -12.24 20.81 12.56
C LYS A 415 -12.29 20.48 11.06
N ASN A 416 -11.19 19.98 10.51
CA ASN A 416 -11.07 19.66 9.08
C ASN A 416 -11.53 18.22 8.78
N GLY A 417 -11.85 17.43 9.80
CA GLY A 417 -12.27 16.04 9.64
C GLY A 417 -11.15 15.16 9.06
N ALA A 418 -11.49 14.36 8.06
CA ALA A 418 -10.54 13.50 7.37
C ALA A 418 -9.83 14.27 6.25
N ASP A 419 -8.79 15.02 6.62
CA ASP A 419 -7.99 15.83 5.71
C ASP A 419 -6.76 15.11 5.14
N GLY A 420 -6.44 13.91 5.65
CA GLY A 420 -5.28 13.13 5.24
C GLY A 420 -3.99 13.59 5.90
N ASP A 421 -4.05 14.40 6.96
CA ASP A 421 -2.89 14.82 7.74
C ASP A 421 -2.98 14.24 9.17
N PHE A 422 -1.99 13.44 9.58
CA PHE A 422 -1.98 12.84 10.91
C PHE A 422 -1.41 13.88 11.86
N GLY A 423 -2.21 14.92 12.13
CA GLY A 423 -1.86 16.00 13.04
C GLY A 423 -2.15 15.68 14.52
N PRO A 424 -1.91 16.64 15.41
CA PRO A 424 -2.16 16.50 16.85
C PRO A 424 -3.59 16.08 17.21
N ALA A 425 -4.58 16.50 16.42
CA ALA A 425 -5.98 16.11 16.63
C ALA A 425 -6.24 14.64 16.32
N THR A 426 -5.68 14.11 15.22
CA THR A 426 -5.75 12.69 14.86
C THR A 426 -5.05 11.83 15.92
N LYS A 427 -3.90 12.29 16.43
CA LYS A 427 -3.20 11.62 17.54
C LYS A 427 -4.03 11.58 18.82
N ALA A 428 -4.64 12.69 19.22
CA ALA A 428 -5.50 12.75 20.39
C ALA A 428 -6.71 11.81 20.25
N ALA A 429 -7.37 11.80 19.10
CA ALA A 429 -8.46 10.87 18.79
C ALA A 429 -8.00 9.40 18.83
N THR A 430 -6.78 9.12 18.36
CA THR A 430 -6.17 7.78 18.43
C THR A 430 -5.94 7.35 19.88
N GLN A 431 -5.42 8.23 20.72
CA GLN A 431 -5.21 7.97 22.15
C GLN A 431 -6.53 7.79 22.91
N GLU A 432 -7.55 8.59 22.60
CA GLU A 432 -8.89 8.45 23.19
C GLU A 432 -9.48 7.08 22.84
N PHE A 433 -9.46 6.71 21.55
CA PHE A 433 -9.87 5.40 21.08
C PHE A 433 -9.08 4.25 21.74
N GLN A 434 -7.76 4.37 21.83
CA GLN A 434 -6.94 3.37 22.52
C GLN A 434 -7.32 3.22 23.99
N GLY A 435 -7.58 4.33 24.69
CA GLY A 435 -8.02 4.34 26.09
C GLY A 435 -9.37 3.66 26.29
N ASP A 436 -10.36 3.97 25.44
CA ASP A 436 -11.71 3.40 25.52
C ASP A 436 -11.75 1.88 25.31
N TYR A 437 -10.80 1.36 24.53
CA TYR A 437 -10.73 -0.05 24.14
C TYR A 437 -9.54 -0.80 24.76
N GLY A 438 -8.89 -0.26 25.79
CA GLY A 438 -7.85 -0.95 26.58
C GLY A 438 -6.57 -1.27 25.80
N LEU A 439 -6.29 -0.53 24.73
CA LEU A 439 -5.09 -0.66 23.91
C LEU A 439 -3.92 0.15 24.50
N GLU A 440 -2.71 -0.08 23.99
CA GLU A 440 -1.56 0.78 24.32
C GLU A 440 -1.82 2.20 23.83
N GLN A 441 -1.86 3.18 24.74
CA GLN A 441 -2.29 4.56 24.49
C GLN A 441 -1.15 5.47 23.97
N ASP A 442 -0.42 4.98 22.98
CA ASP A 442 0.77 5.64 22.43
C ASP A 442 0.46 6.71 21.36
N GLY A 443 -0.79 6.78 20.90
CA GLY A 443 -1.22 7.68 19.83
C GLY A 443 -0.80 7.26 18.43
N ASN A 444 -0.32 6.02 18.29
CA ASN A 444 0.03 5.41 17.02
C ASN A 444 -1.07 4.44 16.58
N ALA A 445 -1.47 4.52 15.32
CA ALA A 445 -2.41 3.57 14.73
C ALA A 445 -1.69 2.29 14.29
N GLY A 446 -1.13 1.51 15.22
CA GLY A 446 -0.53 0.21 14.93
C GLY A 446 -1.54 -0.89 14.58
N PRO A 447 -1.08 -2.11 14.25
CA PRO A 447 -1.95 -3.17 13.75
C PRO A 447 -3.10 -3.53 14.72
N ALA A 448 -2.85 -3.51 16.03
CA ALA A 448 -3.87 -3.73 17.04
C ALA A 448 -4.93 -2.62 17.04
N THR A 449 -4.50 -1.36 17.00
CA THR A 449 -5.37 -0.18 16.92
C THR A 449 -6.22 -0.22 15.65
N GLN A 450 -5.61 -0.48 14.50
CA GLN A 450 -6.32 -0.54 13.21
C GLN A 450 -7.29 -1.72 13.14
N LYS A 451 -6.89 -2.92 13.58
CA LYS A 451 -7.78 -4.09 13.64
C LYS A 451 -9.01 -3.80 14.49
N LYS A 452 -8.82 -3.19 15.67
CA LYS A 452 -9.92 -2.85 16.57
C LYS A 452 -10.83 -1.79 15.96
N LEU A 453 -10.26 -0.76 15.34
CA LEU A 453 -11.01 0.31 14.68
C LEU A 453 -11.89 -0.25 13.54
N SER A 454 -11.33 -1.10 12.67
CA SER A 454 -12.08 -1.76 11.60
C SER A 454 -13.23 -2.63 12.14
N ALA A 455 -13.01 -3.34 13.25
CA ALA A 455 -14.06 -4.13 13.88
C ALA A 455 -15.22 -3.26 14.39
N GLU A 456 -14.93 -2.11 15.01
CA GLU A 456 -15.97 -1.20 15.50
C GLU A 456 -16.73 -0.49 14.38
N VAL A 457 -16.04 -0.08 13.30
CA VAL A 457 -16.69 0.43 12.08
C VAL A 457 -17.66 -0.62 11.54
N LYS A 458 -17.19 -1.87 11.39
CA LYS A 458 -18.03 -2.98 10.92
C LYS A 458 -19.20 -3.25 11.86
N LYS A 459 -19.03 -3.17 13.18
CA LYS A 459 -20.17 -3.28 14.12
C LYS A 459 -21.20 -2.19 13.86
N LYS A 460 -20.77 -0.95 13.67
CA LYS A 460 -21.67 0.17 13.39
C LYS A 460 -22.43 -0.02 12.07
N GLU A 461 -21.74 -0.36 10.99
CA GLU A 461 -22.33 -0.64 9.67
C GLU A 461 -23.33 -1.80 9.69
N GLN A 462 -23.03 -2.84 10.46
CA GLN A 462 -23.79 -4.08 10.50
C GLN A 462 -24.94 -4.04 11.51
N THR A 463 -25.02 -2.98 12.33
CA THR A 463 -26.09 -2.77 13.30
C THR A 463 -27.38 -2.40 12.59
N GLN A 464 -28.48 -3.03 12.99
CA GLN A 464 -29.80 -2.72 12.46
C GLN A 464 -30.15 -1.26 12.75
N LYS A 465 -30.63 -0.53 11.74
CA LYS A 465 -31.03 0.88 11.91
C LYS A 465 -32.07 1.03 13.03
N GLY A 466 -31.79 1.89 14.01
CA GLY A 466 -32.65 2.14 15.16
C GLY A 466 -32.53 1.11 16.29
N PHE A 467 -31.65 0.11 16.17
CA PHE A 467 -31.40 -0.86 17.22
C PHE A 467 -30.24 -0.40 18.13
N ALA A 468 -30.46 -0.46 19.44
CA ALA A 468 -29.41 -0.20 20.43
C ALA A 468 -28.53 -1.45 20.60
N ARG A 469 -27.28 -1.39 20.14
CA ARG A 469 -26.28 -2.45 20.33
C ARG A 469 -26.05 -2.71 21.82
N PHE A 470 -25.90 -3.98 22.20
CA PHE A 470 -25.49 -4.38 23.55
C PHE A 470 -24.62 -5.64 23.53
N VAL A 471 -23.86 -5.86 24.60
CA VAL A 471 -23.12 -7.12 24.79
C VAL A 471 -24.06 -8.15 25.42
N GLY A 472 -24.17 -9.31 24.79
CA GLY A 472 -25.00 -10.40 25.24
C GLY A 472 -24.19 -11.57 25.78
N GLU A 473 -24.60 -12.14 26.91
CA GLU A 473 -24.05 -13.39 27.44
C GLU A 473 -24.93 -14.56 26.99
N VAL A 474 -24.29 -15.54 26.36
CA VAL A 474 -24.90 -16.79 25.94
C VAL A 474 -25.30 -17.58 27.18
N GLN A 475 -26.55 -18.01 27.24
CA GLN A 475 -27.14 -18.69 28.41
C GLN A 475 -27.22 -20.21 28.24
N LYS A 476 -27.23 -20.69 27.00
CA LYS A 476 -27.32 -22.10 26.63
C LYS A 476 -26.50 -22.36 25.39
N THR A 477 -25.94 -23.56 25.28
CA THR A 477 -25.13 -23.93 24.12
C THR A 477 -25.96 -23.80 22.84
N CYS A 478 -25.52 -22.98 21.88
CA CYS A 478 -26.25 -22.73 20.65
C CYS A 478 -25.32 -22.71 19.42
N ALA A 479 -25.87 -23.09 18.26
CA ALA A 479 -25.16 -22.98 17.00
C ALA A 479 -25.31 -21.56 16.43
N VAL A 480 -24.31 -21.12 15.68
CA VAL A 480 -24.35 -19.85 14.93
C VAL A 480 -24.76 -20.15 13.50
N HIS A 481 -25.74 -19.42 12.98
CA HIS A 481 -26.37 -19.66 11.68
C HIS A 481 -26.02 -18.57 10.66
N GLU A 482 -26.02 -18.95 9.38
CA GLU A 482 -25.74 -18.03 8.26
C GLU A 482 -26.86 -17.00 8.02
N ALA A 483 -28.11 -17.33 8.39
CA ALA A 483 -29.26 -16.46 8.20
C ALA A 483 -30.32 -16.61 9.32
N ALA A 484 -31.08 -15.54 9.56
CA ALA A 484 -32.19 -15.51 10.53
C ALA A 484 -33.46 -16.22 10.02
N LYS A 485 -33.40 -17.53 9.78
CA LYS A 485 -34.55 -18.34 9.33
C LYS A 485 -34.59 -19.73 9.96
N LYS A 486 -35.80 -20.27 10.15
CA LYS A 486 -36.08 -21.52 10.89
C LYS A 486 -35.30 -22.76 10.40
N ALA A 487 -34.95 -22.81 9.12
CA ALA A 487 -34.17 -23.90 8.49
C ALA A 487 -32.76 -23.47 8.06
N SER A 488 -32.19 -22.41 8.66
CA SER A 488 -30.84 -21.96 8.30
C SER A 488 -29.79 -22.99 8.74
N PRO A 489 -28.83 -23.36 7.87
CA PRO A 489 -27.70 -24.17 8.29
C PRO A 489 -26.88 -23.41 9.34
N ALA A 490 -26.24 -24.16 10.23
CA ALA A 490 -25.18 -23.65 11.06
C ALA A 490 -23.96 -23.33 10.18
N ILE A 491 -23.19 -22.31 10.55
CA ILE A 491 -21.96 -21.96 9.84
C ILE A 491 -21.00 -23.16 9.92
N THR A 492 -20.66 -23.71 8.77
CA THR A 492 -19.83 -24.92 8.70
C THR A 492 -18.41 -24.60 9.21
N GLY A 493 -17.92 -25.38 10.17
CA GLY A 493 -16.60 -25.18 10.78
C GLY A 493 -16.55 -24.15 11.91
N TYR A 494 -17.66 -23.48 12.23
CA TYR A 494 -17.72 -22.56 13.37
C TYR A 494 -18.16 -23.28 14.66
N PRO A 495 -17.47 -23.11 15.80
CA PRO A 495 -17.83 -23.76 17.05
C PRO A 495 -19.18 -23.27 17.57
N LYS A 496 -19.90 -24.14 18.29
CA LYS A 496 -21.10 -23.73 19.04
C LYS A 496 -20.68 -22.76 20.15
N LEU A 497 -21.49 -21.75 20.38
CA LEU A 497 -21.34 -20.88 21.55
C LEU A 497 -21.80 -21.64 22.78
N ALA A 498 -21.07 -21.53 23.88
CA ALA A 498 -21.36 -22.15 25.17
C ALA A 498 -21.88 -21.10 26.18
N PRO A 499 -22.55 -21.53 27.27
CA PRO A 499 -22.92 -20.63 28.35
C PRO A 499 -21.74 -19.79 28.86
N GLY A 500 -21.95 -18.51 29.07
CA GLY A 500 -20.92 -17.55 29.48
C GLY A 500 -20.10 -16.95 28.33
N ASN A 501 -20.24 -17.42 27.08
CA ASN A 501 -19.64 -16.72 25.94
C ASN A 501 -20.32 -15.37 25.72
N LEU A 502 -19.52 -14.35 25.39
CA LEU A 502 -20.00 -13.02 25.09
C LEU A 502 -20.09 -12.80 23.58
N VAL A 503 -21.10 -12.06 23.15
CA VAL A 503 -21.31 -11.65 21.77
C VAL A 503 -21.81 -10.22 21.69
N ASP A 504 -21.43 -9.47 20.66
CA ASP A 504 -22.05 -8.19 20.36
C ASP A 504 -23.38 -8.44 19.64
N VAL A 505 -24.49 -7.98 20.22
CA VAL A 505 -25.82 -8.08 19.61
C VAL A 505 -26.08 -6.83 18.78
N LEU A 506 -26.18 -7.01 17.47
CA LEU A 506 -26.24 -5.93 16.47
C LEU A 506 -27.65 -5.69 15.93
N GLY A 507 -28.61 -6.57 16.21
CA GLY A 507 -29.98 -6.39 15.75
C GLY A 507 -30.85 -7.61 15.96
N ARG A 508 -32.13 -7.46 15.63
CA ARG A 508 -33.17 -8.46 15.80
C ARG A 508 -33.86 -8.75 14.47
N TYR A 509 -33.92 -10.03 14.10
CA TYR A 509 -34.28 -10.47 12.75
C TYR A 509 -35.11 -11.77 12.76
N GLY A 510 -35.65 -12.12 11.59
CA GLY A 510 -36.37 -13.38 11.36
C GLY A 510 -37.83 -13.37 11.84
N TYR A 511 -38.48 -14.54 11.83
CA TYR A 511 -39.90 -14.67 12.19
C TYR A 511 -40.13 -14.18 13.63
N GLN A 512 -41.04 -13.21 13.79
CA GLN A 512 -41.37 -12.56 15.07
C GLN A 512 -40.15 -12.00 15.82
N ASP A 513 -39.12 -11.58 15.09
CA ASP A 513 -37.86 -11.09 15.68
C ASP A 513 -37.20 -12.13 16.60
N GLY A 514 -37.33 -13.41 16.27
CA GLY A 514 -36.82 -14.52 17.09
C GLY A 514 -35.30 -14.66 17.11
N TRP A 515 -34.56 -13.94 16.27
CA TRP A 515 -33.12 -14.08 16.12
C TRP A 515 -32.37 -12.81 16.50
N TYR A 516 -31.22 -12.96 17.13
CA TYR A 516 -30.21 -11.93 17.21
C TYR A 516 -29.18 -12.09 16.10
N LYS A 517 -28.84 -10.97 15.45
CA LYS A 517 -27.60 -10.86 14.67
C LYS A 517 -26.48 -10.60 15.66
N VAL A 518 -25.46 -11.45 15.64
CA VAL A 518 -24.34 -11.38 16.56
C VAL A 518 -23.04 -11.17 15.82
N TYR A 519 -22.14 -10.41 16.43
CA TYR A 519 -20.75 -10.31 16.04
C TYR A 519 -19.87 -10.92 17.13
N ILE A 520 -19.01 -11.85 16.74
CA ILE A 520 -18.32 -12.75 17.64
C ILE A 520 -16.82 -12.54 17.48
N ALA A 521 -16.15 -12.28 18.61
CA ALA A 521 -14.71 -12.07 18.69
C ALA A 521 -14.15 -11.05 17.68
N ASP A 522 -14.92 -9.99 17.39
CA ASP A 522 -14.54 -8.94 16.44
C ASP A 522 -14.25 -9.42 15.00
N GLU A 523 -14.65 -10.65 14.64
CA GLU A 523 -14.27 -11.28 13.36
C GLU A 523 -15.47 -11.88 12.60
N HIS A 524 -16.40 -12.54 13.29
CA HIS A 524 -17.44 -13.36 12.64
C HIS A 524 -18.86 -12.84 12.88
N ILE A 525 -19.63 -12.66 11.81
CA ILE A 525 -21.07 -12.34 11.87
C ILE A 525 -21.88 -13.63 11.74
N GLY A 526 -22.92 -13.75 12.54
CA GLY A 526 -23.92 -14.80 12.35
C GLY A 526 -25.21 -14.50 13.09
N TYR A 527 -26.08 -15.51 13.17
CA TYR A 527 -27.38 -15.40 13.81
C TYR A 527 -27.58 -16.49 14.85
N VAL A 528 -28.12 -16.11 16.01
CA VAL A 528 -28.48 -17.02 17.10
C VAL A 528 -29.91 -16.74 17.54
N TRP A 529 -30.56 -17.73 18.17
CA TRP A 529 -31.88 -17.52 18.74
C TRP A 529 -31.82 -16.51 19.90
N ALA A 530 -32.75 -15.55 19.91
CA ALA A 530 -32.74 -14.47 20.89
C ALA A 530 -32.89 -14.96 22.34
N ASP A 531 -33.59 -16.08 22.53
CA ASP A 531 -33.76 -16.71 23.85
C ASP A 531 -32.47 -17.38 24.40
N SER A 532 -31.41 -17.42 23.60
CA SER A 532 -30.13 -18.02 23.95
C SER A 532 -29.14 -17.01 24.49
N VAL A 533 -29.44 -15.71 24.44
CA VAL A 533 -28.54 -14.61 24.79
C VAL A 533 -29.28 -13.60 25.66
N LYS A 534 -28.68 -13.18 26.78
CA LYS A 534 -29.23 -12.11 27.62
C LYS A 534 -28.32 -10.89 27.61
N PRO A 535 -28.86 -9.65 27.62
CA PRO A 535 -28.05 -8.47 27.81
C PRO A 535 -27.24 -8.55 29.09
N VAL A 536 -25.97 -8.14 28.98
CA VAL A 536 -25.08 -7.94 30.11
C VAL A 536 -25.09 -6.45 30.44
N ASP A 537 -25.18 -6.11 31.73
CA ASP A 537 -24.89 -4.77 32.20
C ASP A 537 -23.36 -4.56 32.12
N THR A 538 -22.91 -3.81 31.11
CA THR A 538 -21.48 -3.69 30.76
C THR A 538 -20.66 -2.91 31.78
N GLU A 539 -21.28 -2.02 32.57
CA GLU A 539 -20.59 -1.30 33.66
C GLU A 539 -20.49 -2.18 34.90
N ALA A 540 -21.56 -2.91 35.25
CA ALA A 540 -21.54 -3.87 36.34
C ALA A 540 -20.69 -5.12 36.04
N TYR A 541 -20.54 -5.54 34.77
CA TYR A 541 -19.77 -6.73 34.39
C TYR A 541 -18.25 -6.53 34.51
N LYS A 542 -17.77 -5.31 34.21
CA LYS A 542 -16.35 -4.94 34.40
C LYS A 542 -15.97 -4.79 35.88
N ASP A 543 -16.90 -4.34 36.73
CA ASP A 543 -16.65 -4.05 38.15
C ASP A 543 -16.93 -5.25 39.09
N ASN A 544 -18.02 -6.01 38.88
CA ASN A 544 -18.46 -7.10 39.77
C ASN A 544 -17.63 -8.41 39.71
N ARG A 545 -16.51 -8.42 38.99
CA ARG A 545 -15.67 -9.62 38.82
C ARG A 545 -14.26 -9.43 39.37
N THR A 546 -13.89 -8.22 39.79
CA THR A 546 -12.71 -7.98 40.62
C THR A 546 -12.97 -8.54 42.01
N GLU A 547 -12.05 -9.34 42.55
CA GLU A 547 -12.22 -9.86 43.90
C GLU A 547 -12.25 -8.73 44.93
N GLN A 548 -13.18 -8.82 45.88
CA GLN A 548 -13.41 -7.76 46.84
C GLN A 548 -12.15 -7.48 47.68
N GLY A 549 -11.63 -6.26 47.60
CA GLY A 549 -10.40 -5.86 48.28
C GLY A 549 -9.11 -6.13 47.48
N PHE A 550 -9.20 -6.66 46.26
CA PHE A 550 -8.05 -6.90 45.39
C PHE A 550 -7.79 -5.71 44.46
N ALA A 551 -6.56 -5.18 44.48
CA ALA A 551 -6.16 -4.10 43.58
C ALA A 551 -5.75 -4.67 42.22
N ARG A 552 -6.57 -4.43 41.19
CA ARG A 552 -6.30 -4.82 39.79
C ARG A 552 -4.92 -4.34 39.34
N PHE A 553 -4.27 -5.15 38.51
CA PHE A 553 -3.03 -4.76 37.82
C PHE A 553 -2.87 -5.51 36.49
N VAL A 554 -2.02 -4.98 35.62
CA VAL A 554 -1.62 -5.67 34.39
C VAL A 554 -0.47 -6.62 34.70
N GLY A 555 -0.60 -7.86 34.27
CA GLY A 555 0.42 -8.90 34.42
C GLY A 555 1.04 -9.27 33.09
N GLU A 556 2.37 -9.39 33.05
CA GLU A 556 3.10 -9.95 31.92
C GLU A 556 3.40 -11.44 32.15
N VAL A 557 2.99 -12.28 31.20
CA VAL A 557 3.20 -13.71 31.22
C VAL A 557 4.70 -14.00 31.07
N GLN A 558 5.30 -14.67 32.05
CA GLN A 558 6.73 -15.01 32.12
C GLN A 558 7.02 -16.42 31.60
N LYS A 559 6.03 -17.30 31.64
CA LYS A 559 6.11 -18.69 31.19
C LYS A 559 4.83 -19.03 30.46
N THR A 560 4.96 -19.72 29.32
CA THR A 560 3.78 -20.13 28.56
C THR A 560 2.85 -20.97 29.41
N CYS A 561 1.61 -20.52 29.60
CA CYS A 561 0.61 -21.19 30.42
C CYS A 561 -0.74 -21.24 29.69
N VAL A 562 -1.61 -22.13 30.16
CA VAL A 562 -2.99 -22.24 29.68
C VAL A 562 -3.91 -21.63 30.74
N VAL A 563 -5.07 -21.14 30.30
CA VAL A 563 -6.09 -20.59 31.21
C VAL A 563 -7.07 -21.70 31.55
N HIS A 564 -7.41 -21.81 32.83
CA HIS A 564 -8.26 -22.86 33.40
C HIS A 564 -9.63 -22.32 33.80
N LEU A 565 -10.63 -23.22 33.83
CA LEU A 565 -11.99 -22.88 34.24
C LEU A 565 -12.11 -22.63 35.75
N GLU A 566 -11.28 -23.29 36.55
CA GLU A 566 -11.30 -23.20 38.03
C GLU A 566 -9.87 -23.13 38.59
N PRO A 567 -9.63 -22.46 39.73
CA PRO A 567 -8.31 -22.29 40.34
C PRO A 567 -7.86 -23.54 41.13
N LYS A 568 -7.83 -24.71 40.48
CA LYS A 568 -7.42 -25.98 41.10
C LYS A 568 -6.53 -26.81 40.17
N LYS A 569 -5.60 -27.58 40.76
CA LYS A 569 -4.55 -28.33 40.05
C LYS A 569 -5.06 -29.38 39.05
N ALA A 570 -6.28 -29.88 39.23
CA ALA A 570 -6.94 -30.83 38.33
C ALA A 570 -8.02 -30.18 37.43
N SER A 571 -8.02 -28.84 37.30
CA SER A 571 -8.98 -28.13 36.45
C SER A 571 -8.62 -28.28 34.98
N ASP A 572 -9.64 -28.51 34.16
CA ASP A 572 -9.49 -28.56 32.70
C ASP A 572 -9.04 -27.20 32.17
N ALA A 573 -8.11 -27.24 31.20
CA ALA A 573 -7.79 -26.07 30.41
C ALA A 573 -9.01 -25.68 29.56
N ILE A 574 -9.25 -24.39 29.40
CA ILE A 574 -10.34 -23.90 28.56
C ILE A 574 -10.02 -24.24 27.10
N THR A 575 -10.74 -25.22 26.55
CA THR A 575 -10.51 -25.69 25.19
C THR A 575 -10.94 -24.61 24.19
N GLY A 576 -10.04 -24.21 23.29
CA GLY A 576 -10.29 -23.17 22.28
C GLY A 576 -9.80 -21.76 22.65
N TRP A 577 -9.26 -21.56 23.86
CA TRP A 577 -8.60 -20.31 24.22
C TRP A 577 -7.14 -20.28 23.75
N PRO A 578 -6.61 -19.10 23.37
CA PRO A 578 -5.19 -18.97 23.07
C PRO A 578 -4.37 -19.29 24.33
N LYS A 579 -3.29 -20.06 24.16
CA LYS A 579 -2.30 -20.22 25.23
C LYS A 579 -1.67 -18.86 25.49
N LEU A 580 -1.52 -18.50 26.76
CA LEU A 580 -0.77 -17.32 27.16
C LEU A 580 0.71 -17.63 26.98
N VAL A 581 1.36 -17.01 26.01
CA VAL A 581 2.80 -17.18 25.78
C VAL A 581 3.60 -16.09 26.48
N LYS A 582 4.90 -16.33 26.71
CA LYS A 582 5.78 -15.36 27.36
C LYS A 582 5.72 -13.99 26.64
N GLY A 583 5.54 -12.92 27.40
CA GLY A 583 5.39 -11.54 26.91
C GLY A 583 3.95 -11.10 26.69
N ASN A 584 2.95 -12.00 26.70
CA ASN A 584 1.55 -11.61 26.67
C ASN A 584 1.17 -10.81 27.92
N ARG A 585 0.32 -9.79 27.75
CA ARG A 585 -0.25 -9.00 28.84
C ARG A 585 -1.68 -9.41 29.11
N VAL A 586 -2.03 -9.55 30.37
CA VAL A 586 -3.38 -9.90 30.84
C VAL A 586 -3.76 -9.04 32.03
N ASP A 587 -5.05 -8.77 32.18
CA ASP A 587 -5.54 -8.11 33.39
C ASP A 587 -5.68 -9.10 34.52
N VAL A 588 -5.07 -8.80 35.66
CA VAL A 588 -5.20 -9.59 36.88
C VAL A 588 -6.27 -8.96 37.77
N LEU A 589 -7.37 -9.67 37.93
CA LEU A 589 -8.60 -9.22 38.58
C LEU A 589 -8.80 -9.80 39.99
N GLY A 590 -7.95 -10.73 40.39
CA GLY A 590 -8.11 -11.47 41.65
C GLY A 590 -7.04 -12.54 41.82
N ARG A 591 -7.02 -13.16 43.00
CA ARG A 591 -6.10 -14.22 43.38
C ARG A 591 -6.83 -15.30 44.18
N ASP A 592 -6.81 -16.54 43.69
CA ASP A 592 -7.68 -17.62 44.19
C ASP A 592 -6.93 -18.99 44.22
N GLY A 593 -7.57 -20.02 44.81
CA GLY A 593 -7.11 -21.41 44.87
C GLY A 593 -6.34 -21.81 46.14
N TYR A 594 -5.85 -23.06 46.20
CA TYR A 594 -5.05 -23.54 47.33
C TYR A 594 -3.72 -22.77 47.43
N GLU A 595 -3.51 -22.06 48.54
CA GLU A 595 -2.37 -21.17 48.82
C GLU A 595 -2.25 -19.96 47.87
N ASP A 596 -3.37 -19.45 47.31
CA ASP A 596 -3.38 -18.25 46.45
C ASP A 596 -2.48 -18.36 45.22
N ASN A 597 -2.32 -19.57 44.68
CA ASN A 597 -1.38 -19.80 43.58
C ASN A 597 -1.94 -19.49 42.19
N TRP A 598 -3.17 -18.99 42.07
CA TRP A 598 -3.78 -18.63 40.79
C TRP A 598 -4.13 -17.16 40.74
N TYR A 599 -3.90 -16.55 39.58
CA TYR A 599 -4.50 -15.27 39.24
C TYR A 599 -5.77 -15.50 38.45
N LYS A 600 -6.82 -14.76 38.82
CA LYS A 600 -8.00 -14.55 38.00
C LYS A 600 -7.62 -13.55 36.92
N VAL A 601 -7.58 -14.00 35.67
CA VAL A 601 -7.11 -13.21 34.53
C VAL A 601 -8.24 -12.91 33.56
N CYS A 602 -8.23 -11.69 33.02
CA CYS A 602 -9.01 -11.33 31.85
C CYS A 602 -8.05 -11.17 30.66
N VAL A 603 -8.33 -11.90 29.59
CA VAL A 603 -7.55 -11.89 28.36
C VAL A 603 -8.37 -11.15 27.29
N ALA A 604 -7.75 -10.14 26.68
CA ALA A 604 -8.34 -9.33 25.61
C ALA A 604 -9.73 -8.74 25.94
N ASP A 605 -9.97 -8.37 27.21
CA ASP A 605 -11.24 -7.84 27.73
C ASP A 605 -12.48 -8.74 27.48
N GLN A 606 -12.27 -10.00 27.11
CA GLN A 606 -13.31 -10.89 26.61
C GLN A 606 -13.34 -12.24 27.33
N TYR A 607 -12.23 -12.65 27.94
CA TYR A 607 -12.01 -14.01 28.37
C TYR A 607 -11.53 -14.06 29.84
N ILE A 608 -12.43 -14.37 30.77
CA ILE A 608 -12.12 -14.51 32.21
C ILE A 608 -11.85 -15.97 32.61
N GLY A 609 -10.66 -16.26 33.14
CA GLY A 609 -10.33 -17.58 33.69
C GLY A 609 -9.18 -17.52 34.69
N TYR A 610 -8.55 -18.65 34.98
CA TYR A 610 -7.49 -18.73 35.99
C TYR A 610 -6.15 -19.17 35.38
N ALA A 611 -5.09 -18.43 35.66
CA ALA A 611 -3.73 -18.76 35.25
C ALA A 611 -2.82 -18.85 36.48
N TRP A 612 -1.80 -19.72 36.44
CA TRP A 612 -0.91 -19.91 37.58
C TRP A 612 -0.11 -18.62 37.87
N ALA A 613 -0.11 -18.16 39.11
CA ALA A 613 0.44 -16.87 39.51
C ALA A 613 1.94 -16.76 39.18
N ASP A 614 2.73 -17.83 39.36
CA ASP A 614 4.17 -17.81 39.02
C ASP A 614 4.47 -17.72 37.52
N SER A 615 3.44 -17.82 36.68
CA SER A 615 3.56 -17.62 35.24
C SER A 615 3.34 -16.16 34.85
N ILE A 616 2.96 -15.27 35.77
CA ILE A 616 2.57 -13.89 35.46
C ILE A 616 3.23 -12.94 36.47
N LYS A 617 3.96 -11.95 35.96
CA LYS A 617 4.60 -10.92 36.78
C LYS A 617 3.82 -9.62 36.68
N LYS A 618 3.47 -9.02 37.82
CA LYS A 618 2.93 -7.65 37.86
C LYS A 618 3.93 -6.68 37.23
N ILE A 619 3.46 -5.86 36.29
CA ILE A 619 4.25 -4.81 35.65
C ILE A 619 3.82 -3.42 36.10
#